data_AF-A0A2I6QIY7-F1
#
_entry.id   AF-A0A2I6QIY7-F1
#
_cell.length_a   1.000
_cell.length_b   1.000
_cell.length_c   1.000
_cell.angle_alpha   90.00
_cell.angle_beta   90.00
_cell.angle_gamma   90.00
#
_symmetry.space_group_name_H-M   'P 1'
#
loop_
_entity.id
_entity.type
_entity.pdbx_description
1 polymer ?
#
loop_
_entity_poly.entity_id
_entity_poly.type
_entity_poly.pdbx_seq_one_letter_code
_entity_poly.pdbx_strand_id
1 'polypeptide(L)'
;MSNTVSLLVGLACWSVVAQAQVVIRNPQNLEVPQAKVNVIYRTTLRVLSDNFDVEEISELYPVTLTLGADEERYVEDEDNKVDAIYLKTWDEKKFAISVMRLALEHLVDRECRNQLVSEILTRANVIAPVARH
;
A
#
# COMPACT_ATOMS: atom_id res chain seq x y z
N MET A 1 -17.50 23.31 58.61
CA MET A 1 -16.84 24.28 57.72
C MET A 1 -16.17 23.49 56.61
N SER A 2 -16.72 23.63 55.40
CA SER A 2 -16.22 23.04 54.15
C SER A 2 -14.88 23.70 53.78
N ASN A 3 -13.97 22.96 53.12
CA ASN A 3 -13.04 23.50 52.13
C ASN A 3 -12.46 22.36 51.25
N THR A 4 -13.21 22.09 50.17
CA THR A 4 -12.77 21.93 48.77
C THR A 4 -11.43 21.24 48.49
N VAL A 5 -11.52 19.97 48.05
CA VAL A 5 -10.48 19.28 47.28
C VAL A 5 -10.61 19.72 45.82
N SER A 6 -9.67 20.51 45.33
CA SER A 6 -9.59 20.89 43.92
C SER A 6 -9.09 19.70 43.09
N LEU A 7 -10.01 19.03 42.41
CA LEU A 7 -9.72 17.99 41.44
C LEU A 7 -9.43 18.66 40.08
N LEU A 8 -8.14 18.91 39.80
CA LEU A 8 -7.69 19.29 38.46
C LEU A 8 -7.78 18.05 37.56
N VAL A 9 -8.89 17.94 36.83
CA VAL A 9 -9.05 16.99 35.73
C VAL A 9 -8.21 17.50 34.56
N GLY A 10 -6.96 17.04 34.48
CA GLY A 10 -6.13 17.19 33.30
C GLY A 10 -6.68 16.33 32.18
N LEU A 11 -7.45 16.93 31.27
CA LEU A 11 -7.76 16.37 29.95
C LEU A 11 -6.44 16.20 29.19
N ALA A 12 -5.80 15.04 29.36
CA ALA A 12 -4.76 14.61 28.45
C ALA A 12 -5.43 14.35 27.10
N CYS A 13 -5.36 15.33 26.20
CA CYS A 13 -5.60 15.12 24.77
C CYS A 13 -4.56 14.10 24.30
N TRP A 14 -4.90 12.82 24.32
CA TRP A 14 -4.25 11.83 23.48
C TRP A 14 -4.55 12.21 22.04
N SER A 15 -3.68 13.03 21.44
CA SER A 15 -3.59 13.13 20.00
C SER A 15 -3.22 11.74 19.50
N VAL A 16 -4.23 11.02 18.99
CA VAL A 16 -4.00 9.83 18.16
C VAL A 16 -3.24 10.34 16.95
N VAL A 17 -1.91 10.20 16.99
CA VAL A 17 -1.07 10.39 15.80
C VAL A 17 -1.46 9.24 14.88
N ALA A 18 -2.36 9.51 13.94
CA ALA A 18 -2.62 8.59 12.83
C ALA A 18 -1.27 8.33 12.16
N GLN A 19 -0.71 7.14 12.35
CA GLN A 19 0.52 6.75 11.68
C GLN A 19 0.28 6.89 10.18
N ALA A 20 1.19 7.60 9.49
CA ALA A 20 1.10 7.73 8.05
C ALA A 20 1.20 6.34 7.43
N GLN A 21 0.18 5.95 6.67
CA GLN A 21 0.15 4.68 5.93
C GLN A 21 1.22 4.65 4.84
N VAL A 22 1.69 5.82 4.41
CA VAL A 22 2.84 5.97 3.52
C VAL A 22 4.03 6.55 4.27
N VAL A 23 5.14 5.82 4.32
CA VAL A 23 6.42 6.27 4.85
C VAL A 23 7.23 6.89 3.71
N ILE A 24 7.48 8.20 3.76
CA ILE A 24 8.21 8.92 2.71
C ILE A 24 9.71 8.95 3.05
N ARG A 25 10.55 8.35 2.19
CA ARG A 25 12.01 8.49 2.18
C ARG A 25 12.41 9.44 1.06
N ASN A 26 12.96 10.60 1.43
CA ASN A 26 13.33 11.64 0.47
C ASN A 26 14.77 12.13 0.72
N PRO A 27 15.79 11.29 0.48
CA PRO A 27 17.19 11.62 0.77
C PRO A 27 17.72 12.81 -0.04
N GLN A 28 17.10 13.10 -1.19
CA GLN A 28 17.49 14.18 -2.08
C GLN A 28 16.74 15.49 -1.82
N ASN A 29 15.87 15.55 -0.79
CA ASN A 29 15.06 16.72 -0.44
C ASN A 29 14.24 17.29 -1.63
N LEU A 30 13.71 16.40 -2.48
CA LEU A 30 12.86 16.79 -3.60
C LEU A 30 11.53 17.37 -3.10
N GLU A 31 10.89 18.23 -3.89
CA GLU A 31 9.55 18.72 -3.57
C GLU A 31 8.55 17.57 -3.55
N VAL A 32 7.82 17.43 -2.43
CA VAL A 32 6.77 16.42 -2.27
C VAL A 32 5.64 16.95 -1.38
N PRO A 33 4.38 16.96 -1.85
CA PRO A 33 3.25 17.40 -1.05
C PRO A 33 2.84 16.30 -0.06
N GLN A 34 3.53 16.20 1.08
CA GLN A 34 3.37 15.09 2.05
C GLN A 34 1.90 14.80 2.44
N ALA A 35 1.09 15.83 2.67
CA ALA A 35 -0.33 15.67 2.98
C ALA A 35 -1.11 15.03 1.83
N LYS A 36 -0.78 15.40 0.58
CA LYS A 36 -1.45 14.90 -0.62
C LYS A 36 -1.06 13.45 -0.93
N VAL A 37 0.14 13.00 -0.56
CA VAL A 37 0.59 11.60 -0.71
C VAL A 37 -0.41 10.64 -0.04
N ASN A 38 -0.73 10.88 1.24
CA ASN A 38 -1.68 10.04 1.99
C ASN A 38 -3.10 10.13 1.42
N VAL A 39 -3.51 11.29 0.92
CA VAL A 39 -4.82 11.46 0.27
C VAL A 39 -4.91 10.62 -1.01
N ILE A 40 -3.89 10.67 -1.88
CA ILE A 40 -3.85 9.89 -3.12
C ILE A 40 -3.85 8.39 -2.80
N TYR A 41 -3.05 7.96 -1.82
CA TYR A 41 -2.98 6.57 -1.39
C TYR A 41 -4.36 6.04 -0.97
N ARG A 42 -5.02 6.70 0.00
CA ARG A 42 -6.35 6.29 0.49
C ARG A 42 -7.43 6.36 -0.58
N THR A 43 -7.36 7.38 -1.44
CA THR A 43 -8.32 7.52 -2.54
C THR A 43 -8.16 6.40 -3.56
N THR A 44 -6.92 5.98 -3.83
CA THR A 44 -6.64 4.85 -4.74
C THR A 44 -7.25 3.56 -4.19
N LEU A 45 -7.05 3.27 -2.90
CA LEU A 45 -7.65 2.09 -2.27
C LEU A 45 -9.17 2.12 -2.30
N ARG A 46 -9.79 3.27 -1.96
CA ARG A 46 -11.25 3.43 -2.03
C ARG A 46 -11.79 3.18 -3.43
N VAL A 47 -11.18 3.81 -4.44
CA VAL A 47 -11.60 3.62 -5.85
C VAL A 47 -11.52 2.15 -6.24
N LEU A 48 -10.49 1.42 -5.81
CA LEU A 48 -10.39 -0.01 -6.09
C LEU A 48 -11.45 -0.82 -5.35
N SER A 49 -11.68 -0.58 -4.05
CA SER A 49 -12.77 -1.23 -3.31
C SER A 49 -14.12 -1.07 -4.02
N ASP A 50 -14.44 0.15 -4.44
CA ASP A 50 -15.69 0.47 -5.13
C ASP A 50 -15.80 -0.26 -6.50
N ASN A 51 -14.68 -0.44 -7.22
CA ASN A 51 -14.68 -1.06 -8.55
C ASN A 51 -14.63 -2.59 -8.53
N PHE A 52 -14.08 -3.21 -7.47
CA PHE A 52 -13.94 -4.66 -7.36
C PHE A 52 -14.97 -5.31 -6.41
N ASP A 53 -15.91 -4.52 -5.86
CA ASP A 53 -16.96 -4.97 -4.94
C ASP A 53 -16.39 -5.73 -3.72
N VAL A 54 -15.28 -5.23 -3.19
CA VAL A 54 -14.63 -5.77 -1.99
C VAL A 54 -14.86 -4.81 -0.81
N GLU A 55 -15.32 -5.35 0.33
CA GLU A 55 -15.71 -4.55 1.51
C GLU A 55 -14.62 -3.56 1.93
N GLU A 56 -13.37 -4.00 1.93
CA GLU A 56 -12.22 -3.12 2.09
C GLU A 56 -10.99 -3.83 1.52
N ILE A 57 -10.24 -3.14 0.64
CA ILE A 57 -8.83 -3.51 0.44
C ILE A 57 -8.14 -3.03 1.70
N SER A 58 -8.20 -3.87 2.75
CA SER A 58 -7.72 -3.55 4.08
C SER A 58 -6.30 -3.01 3.96
N GLU A 59 -6.11 -1.81 4.50
CA GLU A 59 -4.91 -0.98 4.43
C GLU A 59 -3.66 -1.82 4.10
N LEU A 60 -3.08 -1.62 2.91
CA LEU A 60 -1.81 -2.25 2.56
C LEU A 60 -0.83 -2.04 3.71
N TYR A 61 0.10 -2.99 3.87
CA TYR A 61 1.25 -2.80 4.74
C TYR A 61 1.84 -1.40 4.53
N PRO A 62 2.43 -0.76 5.56
CA PRO A 62 2.98 0.58 5.42
C PRO A 62 3.83 0.71 4.15
N VAL A 63 3.35 1.50 3.19
CA VAL A 63 4.00 1.62 1.88
C VAL A 63 5.16 2.59 2.00
N THR A 64 6.36 2.17 1.62
CA THR A 64 7.51 3.07 1.60
C THR A 64 7.61 3.77 0.24
N LEU A 65 7.38 5.08 0.19
CA LEU A 65 7.65 5.92 -0.98
C LEU A 65 9.08 6.47 -0.91
N THR A 66 9.97 6.01 -1.79
CA THR A 66 11.32 6.56 -1.96
C THR A 66 11.38 7.49 -3.16
N LEU A 67 11.74 8.76 -2.93
CA LEU A 67 11.98 9.76 -3.97
C LEU A 67 13.47 9.92 -4.26
N GLY A 68 13.81 10.17 -5.53
CA GLY A 68 15.19 10.28 -5.98
C GLY A 68 15.85 8.93 -6.27
N ALA A 69 15.07 7.91 -6.62
CA ALA A 69 15.60 6.60 -7.00
C ALA A 69 16.23 6.63 -8.41
N ASP A 70 17.23 5.79 -8.67
CA ASP A 70 17.88 5.67 -9.99
C ASP A 70 16.94 5.13 -11.07
N GLU A 71 15.96 4.32 -10.65
CA GLU A 71 14.96 3.69 -11.50
C GLU A 71 13.56 3.81 -10.89
N GLU A 72 12.56 3.92 -11.76
CA GLU A 72 11.16 3.92 -11.35
C GLU A 72 10.65 2.48 -11.29
N ARG A 73 10.24 2.06 -10.10
CA ARG A 73 9.77 0.69 -9.87
C ARG A 73 8.88 0.64 -8.64
N TYR A 74 8.14 -0.45 -8.51
CA TYR A 74 7.50 -0.85 -7.27
C TYR A 74 7.99 -2.25 -6.90
N VAL A 75 7.97 -2.56 -5.62
CA VAL A 75 8.35 -3.86 -5.06
C VAL A 75 7.23 -4.29 -4.14
N GLU A 76 6.68 -5.47 -4.43
CA GLU A 76 5.89 -6.29 -3.52
C GLU A 76 6.82 -7.41 -3.03
N ASP A 77 6.94 -7.56 -1.72
CA ASP A 77 7.56 -8.73 -1.10
C ASP A 77 6.64 -9.18 0.04
N GLU A 78 5.72 -10.08 -0.28
CA GLU A 78 4.74 -10.62 0.66
C GLU A 78 5.42 -11.37 1.83
N ASP A 79 6.54 -12.04 1.56
CA ASP A 79 7.31 -12.81 2.56
C ASP A 79 7.98 -11.87 3.58
N ASN A 80 8.52 -10.74 3.14
CA ASN A 80 9.16 -9.74 4.00
C ASN A 80 8.26 -8.56 4.39
N LYS A 81 6.99 -8.56 3.94
CA LYS A 81 6.01 -7.48 4.14
C LYS A 81 6.55 -6.12 3.68
N VAL A 82 7.23 -6.10 2.53
CA VAL A 82 7.80 -4.89 1.96
C VAL A 82 6.98 -4.46 0.75
N ASP A 83 6.18 -3.42 0.95
CA ASP A 83 5.58 -2.66 -0.14
C ASP A 83 6.38 -1.36 -0.32
N ALA A 84 7.07 -1.23 -1.45
CA ALA A 84 7.91 -0.07 -1.73
C ALA A 84 7.66 0.50 -3.13
N ILE A 85 7.57 1.83 -3.21
CA ILE A 85 7.43 2.59 -4.45
C ILE A 85 8.65 3.47 -4.59
N TYR A 86 9.32 3.39 -5.73
CA TYR A 86 10.51 4.17 -6.06
C TYR A 86 10.20 5.09 -7.24
N LEU A 87 10.31 6.40 -7.03
CA LEU A 87 10.14 7.40 -8.08
C LEU A 87 11.39 8.27 -8.21
N LYS A 88 11.72 8.65 -9.44
CA LYS A 88 12.80 9.61 -9.72
C LYS A 88 12.47 11.01 -9.18
N THR A 89 11.25 11.46 -9.43
CA THR A 89 10.68 12.73 -8.97
C THR A 89 9.24 12.52 -8.54
N TRP A 90 8.65 13.47 -7.81
CA TRP A 90 7.24 13.38 -7.46
C TRP A 90 6.37 13.46 -8.72
N ASP A 91 5.57 12.41 -8.95
CA ASP A 91 4.57 12.34 -9.99
C ASP A 91 3.33 11.64 -9.42
N GLU A 92 2.24 12.40 -9.32
CA GLU A 92 0.98 11.93 -8.70
C GLU A 92 0.38 10.74 -9.43
N LYS A 93 0.46 10.75 -10.76
CA LYS A 93 -0.09 9.70 -11.60
C LYS A 93 0.72 8.42 -11.45
N LYS A 94 2.05 8.51 -11.48
CA LYS A 94 2.91 7.35 -11.28
C LYS A 94 2.76 6.78 -9.87
N PHE A 95 2.66 7.65 -8.86
CA PHE A 95 2.40 7.21 -7.49
C PHE A 95 1.07 6.45 -7.39
N ALA A 96 -0.02 7.02 -7.91
CA ALA A 96 -1.33 6.36 -7.90
C ALA A 96 -1.33 5.02 -8.66
N ILE A 97 -0.68 4.95 -9.83
CA ILE A 97 -0.54 3.69 -10.60
C ILE A 97 0.22 2.63 -9.79
N SER A 98 1.30 3.01 -9.11
CA SER A 98 2.08 2.06 -8.31
C SER A 98 1.30 1.57 -7.08
N VAL A 99 0.59 2.46 -6.38
CA VAL A 99 -0.33 2.07 -5.30
C VAL A 99 -1.42 1.13 -5.81
N MET A 100 -1.99 1.42 -6.98
CA MET A 100 -3.01 0.58 -7.60
C MET A 100 -2.49 -0.82 -7.91
N ARG A 101 -1.28 -0.94 -8.47
CA ARG A 101 -0.67 -2.24 -8.76
C ARG A 101 -0.44 -3.07 -7.51
N LEU A 102 0.15 -2.47 -6.48
CA LEU A 102 0.32 -3.13 -5.17
C LEU A 102 -1.03 -3.60 -4.63
N ALA A 103 -2.04 -2.72 -4.59
CA ALA A 103 -3.37 -3.06 -4.11
C ALA A 103 -4.01 -4.23 -4.85
N LEU A 104 -3.88 -4.29 -6.18
CA LEU A 104 -4.40 -5.39 -6.99
C LEU A 104 -3.64 -6.70 -6.76
N GLU A 105 -2.33 -6.65 -6.52
CA GLU A 105 -1.54 -7.83 -6.18
C GLU A 105 -1.97 -8.44 -4.83
N HIS A 106 -2.30 -7.59 -3.85
CA HIS A 106 -2.82 -8.02 -2.54
C HIS A 106 -4.26 -8.54 -2.56
N LEU A 107 -5.04 -8.31 -3.63
CA LEU A 107 -6.39 -8.90 -3.77
C LEU A 107 -6.37 -10.42 -3.93
N VAL A 108 -5.25 -10.96 -4.42
CA VAL A 108 -5.08 -12.39 -4.65
C VAL A 108 -4.00 -12.88 -3.71
N ASP A 109 -4.41 -13.45 -2.57
CA ASP A 109 -3.45 -14.00 -1.61
C ASP A 109 -2.55 -15.08 -2.27
N ARG A 110 -1.40 -15.34 -1.64
CA ARG A 110 -0.43 -16.30 -2.16
C ARG A 110 -1.03 -17.67 -2.49
N GLU A 111 -1.95 -18.15 -1.67
CA GLU A 111 -2.54 -19.49 -1.86
C GLU A 111 -3.41 -19.51 -3.11
N CYS A 112 -4.32 -18.55 -3.23
CA CYS A 112 -5.16 -18.34 -4.40
C CYS A 112 -4.31 -18.14 -5.66
N ARG A 113 -3.26 -17.31 -5.58
CA ARG A 113 -2.31 -17.06 -6.68
C ARG A 113 -1.65 -18.35 -7.15
N ASN A 114 -1.18 -19.20 -6.23
CA ASN A 114 -0.59 -20.50 -6.57
C ASN A 114 -1.60 -21.45 -7.21
N GLN A 115 -2.84 -21.48 -6.70
CA GLN A 115 -3.92 -22.29 -7.27
C GLN A 115 -4.25 -21.85 -8.70
N LEU A 116 -4.40 -20.55 -8.93
CA LEU A 116 -4.66 -19.97 -10.25
C LEU A 116 -3.53 -20.25 -11.23
N VAL A 117 -2.27 -20.09 -10.82
CA VAL A 117 -1.11 -20.42 -11.66
C VAL A 117 -1.10 -21.90 -12.02
N SER A 118 -1.35 -22.79 -11.06
CA SER A 118 -1.44 -24.23 -11.31
C SER A 118 -2.53 -24.57 -12.34
N GLU A 119 -3.72 -23.97 -12.20
CA GLU A 119 -4.83 -24.18 -13.12
C GLU A 119 -4.53 -23.64 -14.53
N ILE A 120 -3.94 -22.44 -14.63
CA ILE A 120 -3.51 -21.85 -15.91
C ILE A 120 -2.53 -22.78 -16.62
N LEU A 121 -1.50 -23.25 -15.92
CA LEU A 121 -0.50 -24.16 -16.49
C LEU A 121 -1.11 -25.50 -16.88
N THR A 122 -2.03 -26.03 -16.08
CA THR A 122 -2.75 -27.27 -16.39
C THR A 122 -3.56 -27.13 -17.68
N ARG A 123 -4.35 -26.07 -17.83
CA ARG A 123 -5.13 -25.81 -19.05
C ARG A 123 -4.25 -25.54 -20.26
N ALA A 124 -3.17 -24.78 -20.09
CA ALA A 124 -2.23 -24.50 -21.17
C ALA A 124 -1.59 -25.79 -21.70
N ASN A 125 -1.19 -26.71 -20.82
CA ASN A 125 -0.62 -28.00 -21.19
C ASN A 125 -1.61 -28.91 -21.93
N VAL A 126 -2.91 -28.77 -21.68
CA VAL A 126 -3.96 -29.48 -22.44
C VAL A 126 -4.11 -28.89 -23.85
N ILE A 127 -4.05 -27.56 -23.99
CA ILE A 127 -4.22 -26.86 -25.27
C ILE A 127 -2.99 -27.01 -26.18
N ALA A 128 -1.79 -26.89 -25.61
CA ALA A 128 -0.52 -26.92 -26.31
C ALA A 128 0.49 -27.80 -25.56
N PRO A 129 0.38 -29.14 -25.67
CA PRO A 129 1.27 -30.05 -24.98
C PRO A 129 2.70 -29.91 -25.50
N VAL A 130 3.64 -29.62 -24.61
CA VAL A 130 5.07 -29.68 -24.93
C VAL A 130 5.51 -31.14 -24.88
N ALA A 131 6.00 -31.67 -26.00
CA ALA A 131 6.55 -33.02 -26.05
C ALA A 131 7.76 -33.11 -25.12
N ARG A 132 7.73 -34.04 -24.15
CA ARG A 132 8.91 -34.38 -23.37
C ARG A 132 9.84 -35.20 -24.28
N HIS A 133 11.03 -34.68 -24.57
CA HIS A 133 12.12 -35.44 -25.15
C HIS A 133 12.85 -36.23 -24.07
#